data_AF-A0AAP6MX57-F1
#
_entry.id   AF-A0AAP6MX57-F1
#
_cell.length_a   1.000
_cell.length_b   1.000
_cell.length_c   1.000
_cell.angle_alpha   90.00
_cell.angle_beta   90.00
_cell.angle_gamma   90.00
#
_symmetry.space_group_name_H-M   'P 1'
#
loop_
_entity.id
_entity.type
_entity.pdbx_description
1 polymer ?
#
loop_
_entity_poly.entity_id
_entity_poly.type
_entity_poly.pdbx_seq_one_letter_code
_entity_poly.pdbx_strand_id
1 'polypeptide(L)' 'MKKLYLILPFCLPLISYSQNILWKKAYGGKHADYLFDAQPTADYGFILAGSSVSDKTGNKEKDKQT' A
#
# COMPACT_ATOMS: atom_id res chain seq x y z
N MET A 1 -24.10 30.80 34.41
CA MET A 1 -22.62 30.76 34.34
C MET A 1 -22.23 29.80 33.22
N LYS A 2 -21.99 30.36 32.03
CA LYS A 2 -21.58 29.61 30.84
C LYS A 2 -20.06 29.64 30.84
N LYS A 3 -19.38 28.50 30.94
CA LYS A 3 -17.98 28.23 30.55
C LYS A 3 -17.45 26.99 31.28
N LEU A 4 -17.76 25.79 30.75
CA LEU A 4 -16.90 24.61 30.97
C LEU A 4 -16.97 23.59 29.82
N TYR A 5 -17.12 24.08 28.57
CA TYR A 5 -17.15 23.22 27.37
C TYR A 5 -15.82 23.24 26.59
N LEU A 6 -14.70 23.64 27.21
CA LEU A 6 -13.44 23.82 26.47
C LEU A 6 -12.47 22.63 26.55
N ILE A 7 -12.79 21.57 27.31
CA ILE A 7 -11.91 20.39 27.44
C ILE A 7 -12.36 19.24 26.52
N LEU A 8 -13.55 19.30 25.92
CA LEU A 8 -14.15 18.16 25.21
C LEU A 8 -13.71 17.93 23.74
N PRO A 9 -13.02 18.83 23.00
CA PRO A 9 -12.51 18.47 21.68
C PRO A 9 -11.00 18.17 21.66
N PHE A 10 -10.32 18.10 22.81
CA PHE A 10 -8.87 17.83 22.85
C PHE A 10 -8.52 16.32 22.89
N CYS A 11 -9.52 15.43 22.89
CA CYS A 11 -9.31 13.99 23.01
C CYS A 11 -10.04 13.15 21.95
N LEU A 12 -10.40 13.77 20.82
CA LEU A 12 -10.97 13.07 19.66
C LEU A 12 -10.13 13.42 18.43
N PRO A 13 -9.41 12.49 17.79
CA PRO A 13 -9.13 11.13 18.22
C PRO A 13 -7.69 10.64 17.96
N LEU A 14 -7.19 9.79 18.86
CA LEU A 14 -6.12 8.81 18.59
C LEU A 14 -6.62 7.69 17.65
N ILE A 15 -7.35 8.03 16.58
CA ILE A 15 -7.74 7.05 15.57
C ILE A 15 -6.54 6.90 14.64
N SER A 16 -5.81 5.82 14.83
CA SER A 16 -4.88 5.32 13.83
C SER A 16 -5.68 4.98 12.58
N TYR A 17 -5.62 5.85 11.56
CA TYR A 17 -6.21 5.57 10.25
C TYR A 17 -5.29 4.58 9.54
N SER A 18 -5.72 3.32 9.41
CA SER A 18 -5.08 2.38 8.50
C SER A 18 -5.70 2.52 7.12
N GLN A 19 -4.86 2.54 6.09
CA GLN A 19 -5.33 2.51 4.70
C GLN A 19 -5.97 1.15 4.43
N ASN A 20 -7.25 1.12 4.06
CA ASN A 20 -7.89 -0.12 3.61
C ASN A 20 -7.27 -0.57 2.28
N ILE A 21 -6.87 -1.84 2.21
CA ILE A 21 -6.34 -2.42 0.97
C ILE A 21 -7.52 -2.64 0.01
N LEU A 22 -7.65 -1.77 -0.99
CA LEU A 22 -8.71 -1.88 -2.02
C LEU A 22 -8.46 -3.05 -2.99
N TRP A 23 -7.19 -3.31 -3.30
CA TRP A 23 -6.79 -4.44 -4.15
C TRP A 23 -5.36 -4.88 -3.86
N LYS A 24 -5.06 -6.14 -4.15
CA LYS A 24 -3.69 -6.70 -4.11
C LYS A 24 -3.52 -7.69 -5.25
N LYS A 25 -2.48 -7.48 -6.07
CA LYS A 25 -2.06 -8.40 -7.13
C LYS A 25 -0.55 -8.63 -7.04
N ALA A 26 -0.13 -9.86 -7.33
CA ALA A 26 1.26 -10.23 -7.40
C ALA A 26 1.67 -10.37 -8.87
N TYR A 27 2.78 -9.74 -9.23
CA TYR A 27 3.36 -9.76 -10.57
C TYR A 27 4.70 -10.50 -10.52
N GLY A 28 5.16 -11.02 -11.66
CA GLY A 28 6.38 -11.82 -11.77
C GLY A 28 6.14 -13.27 -12.19
N GLY A 29 7.22 -14.05 -12.23
CA GLY A 29 7.22 -15.46 -12.67
C GLY A 29 8.04 -16.37 -11.75
N LYS A 30 8.38 -17.59 -12.17
CA LYS A 30 9.00 -18.59 -11.29
C LYS A 30 10.37 -18.16 -10.73
N HIS A 31 11.09 -17.29 -11.44
CA HIS A 31 12.45 -16.88 -11.12
C HIS A 31 12.48 -15.58 -10.32
N ALA A 32 13.69 -15.10 -10.01
CA ALA A 32 13.90 -13.91 -9.20
C ALA A 32 13.44 -12.62 -9.91
N ASP A 33 12.87 -11.73 -9.11
CA ASP A 33 12.51 -10.35 -9.47
C ASP A 33 13.28 -9.39 -8.56
N TYR A 34 13.94 -8.41 -9.15
CA TYR A 34 14.77 -7.44 -8.45
C TYR A 34 14.16 -6.04 -8.60
N LEU A 35 13.77 -5.43 -7.49
CA LEU A 35 13.34 -4.03 -7.43
C LEU A 35 14.56 -3.16 -7.13
N PHE A 36 14.81 -2.16 -7.97
CA PHE A 36 15.96 -1.26 -7.82
C PHE A 36 15.54 0.12 -7.32
N ASP A 37 14.40 0.62 -7.80
CA ASP A 37 13.93 1.96 -7.45
C ASP A 37 12.40 2.04 -7.44
N ALA A 38 11.90 3.00 -6.64
CA ALA A 38 10.50 3.34 -6.52
C ALA A 38 10.36 4.87 -6.44
N GLN A 39 9.98 5.49 -7.55
CA GLN A 39 9.82 6.94 -7.64
C GLN A 39 8.36 7.33 -7.37
N PRO A 40 8.07 8.11 -6.32
CA PRO A 40 6.73 8.64 -6.09
C PRO A 40 6.32 9.59 -7.23
N THR A 41 5.04 9.56 -7.57
CA THR A 41 4.42 10.43 -8.58
C THR A 41 3.48 11.45 -7.93
N ALA A 42 3.17 12.53 -8.68
CA ALA A 42 2.36 13.65 -8.16
C ALA A 42 0.89 13.27 -7.86
N ASP A 43 0.40 12.18 -8.44
CA ASP A 43 -0.92 11.59 -8.22
C ASP A 43 -0.93 10.58 -7.05
N TYR A 44 0.06 10.64 -6.15
CA TYR A 44 0.24 9.75 -5.00
C TYR A 44 0.48 8.28 -5.37
N GLY A 45 0.85 8.01 -6.62
CA GLY A 45 1.31 6.71 -7.10
C GLY A 45 2.82 6.52 -6.99
N PHE A 46 3.30 5.44 -7.61
CA PHE A 46 4.71 5.11 -7.71
C PHE A 46 5.03 4.53 -9.08
N ILE A 47 6.19 4.89 -9.63
CA ILE A 47 6.83 4.21 -10.75
C ILE A 47 7.88 3.28 -10.17
N LEU A 48 7.84 2.00 -10.54
CA LEU A 48 8.79 0.99 -10.08
C LEU A 48 9.75 0.64 -11.21
N ALA A 49 11.06 0.63 -10.91
CA ALA A 49 12.10 0.18 -11.81
C ALA A 49 12.78 -1.07 -11.25
N GLY A 50 12.97 -2.06 -12.10
CA GLY A 50 13.49 -3.36 -11.70
C GLY A 50 13.79 -4.27 -12.89
N SER A 51 14.26 -5.48 -12.59
CA SER A 51 14.48 -6.52 -13.59
C SER A 51 13.84 -7.83 -13.16
N SER A 52 13.42 -8.63 -14.13
CA SER A 52 12.90 -9.97 -13.91
C SER A 52 13.70 -10.94 -14.76
N VAL A 53 14.10 -12.07 -14.16
CA VAL A 53 14.72 -13.20 -14.88
C VAL A 53 13.66 -14.21 -15.30
N SER A 54 12.37 -13.92 -15.06
CA SER A 54 11.28 -14.79 -15.47
C SER A 54 10.90 -14.55 -16.93
N ASP A 55 10.46 -15.62 -17.60
CA ASP A 55 9.73 -15.48 -18.85
C ASP A 55 8.48 -14.62 -18.65
N LYS A 56 7.98 -14.03 -19.74
CA LYS A 56 6.72 -13.28 -19.77
C LYS A 56 5.55 -14.22 -19.48
N THR A 57 5.37 -14.53 -18.20
CA THR A 57 4.30 -15.33 -17.63
C THR A 57 3.35 -14.34 -16.96
N GLY A 58 2.06 -14.43 -17.32
CA GLY A 58 1.07 -13.44 -16.91
C GLY A 58 0.70 -13.59 -15.44
N ASN A 59 1.32 -12.79 -14.57
CA ASN A 59 1.04 -12.69 -13.14
C ASN A 59 1.32 -13.97 -12.33
N LYS A 60 1.65 -13.78 -11.05
CA LYS A 60 1.57 -14.86 -10.07
C LYS A 60 0.09 -15.07 -9.79
N GLU A 61 -0.48 -16.17 -10.28
CA GLU A 61 -1.80 -16.59 -9.80
C GLU A 61 -1.71 -16.82 -8.29
N LYS A 62 -2.68 -16.28 -7.56
CA LYS A 62 -2.74 -16.47 -6.12
C LYS A 62 -3.02 -17.94 -5.87
N ASP A 63 -2.09 -18.65 -5.26
CA ASP A 63 -2.49 -19.78 -4.43
C ASP A 63 -3.47 -19.21 -3.40
N LYS A 64 -4.73 -19.66 -3.50
CA LYS A 64 -5.78 -19.34 -2.55
C LYS A 64 -5.33 -19.87 -1.19
N GLN A 65 -4.70 -19.02 -0.39
CA GLN A 65 -4.47 -19.32 1.01
C GLN A 65 -5.80 -19.06 1.73
N THR A 66 -6.51 -20.16 1.97
CA THR A 66 -7.65 -20.33 2.88
C THR A 66 -7.31 -19.86 4.29
#